data_AF-A0A958P461-F1
#
_entry.id   AF-A0A958P461-F1
#
_cell.length_a   1.000
_cell.length_b   1.000
_cell.length_c   1.000
_cell.angle_alpha   90.00
_cell.angle_beta   90.00
_cell.angle_gamma   90.00
#
_symmetry.space_group_name_H-M   'P 1'
#
loop_
_entity.id
_entity.type
_entity.pdbx_description
1 polymer ?
#
loop_
_entity_poly.entity_id
_entity_poly.type
_entity_poly.pdbx_seq_one_letter_code
_entity_poly.pdbx_strand_id
1 'polypeptide(L)'
;RVRPFNHLAARTIGYEREGIKPVGLEGAYTKDLSGVNGKRLMQKIAGGIWMPISDENEVEPQDGNDVYTSIDINIQDVAESALQRQLEEHEADHGCVALMEVSTGEIKAIANLTRNKQGHYYESYNYVIGESTEPGSVFKLPALMAAFEDGYLTLDDMVDTEDGTTNFYDKTMKDSHKGGYGVISVKRSFEVSSNVAISKLINQNYSDKPQQFVDRLYKMNLNKKLGIEIAGEGTPLIKSTDDPSWSGVSLPWMSIGYETHVTPLQILTFYNAVANNGKMVKPKFVKYVKDRGKVVKEFQTEVISNSICSQKTIKMAQEMLLGVVEEGTAKNLKNPVYKIAGKTGTAQIANDKYGYKYESKISHQASFVGYFPADNPKYTCIVVVNAPSRNVYYGNLVAGPIFKEVADKVYASSISIHKELAKRESQAHSKLPYAKDGNYNDLTKVYGDLAIKTKTTKKVNDWVKVNTGENEVTIYYKKIAPIYVPDVTGMSIKDAVYLLENQGLSVRFVGEGTVKQQSINPGEKIVKGAKILLELS
;
A
#
# COMPACT_ATOMS: atom_id res chain seq x y z
N ARG A 1 -33.55 -7.47 -8.50
CA ARG A 1 -32.15 -6.97 -8.49
C ARG A 1 -31.26 -7.96 -9.22
N VAL A 2 -30.35 -7.49 -10.07
CA VAL A 2 -29.39 -8.32 -10.83
C VAL A 2 -27.99 -8.12 -10.22
N ARG A 3 -27.19 -9.19 -10.13
CA ARG A 3 -25.82 -9.16 -9.60
C ARG A 3 -24.84 -9.69 -10.65
N PRO A 4 -24.18 -8.82 -11.44
CA PRO A 4 -23.33 -9.26 -12.55
C PRO A 4 -22.16 -10.15 -12.11
N PHE A 5 -21.62 -9.89 -10.91
CA PHE A 5 -20.49 -10.62 -10.32
C PHE A 5 -20.91 -11.76 -9.38
N ASN A 6 -22.20 -12.15 -9.40
CA ASN A 6 -22.78 -13.27 -8.64
C ASN A 6 -22.41 -13.30 -7.14
N HIS A 7 -21.35 -14.03 -6.80
CA HIS A 7 -20.92 -14.36 -5.45
C HIS A 7 -19.98 -13.32 -4.83
N LEU A 8 -19.35 -12.48 -5.66
CA LEU A 8 -18.34 -11.53 -5.25
C LEU A 8 -18.84 -10.57 -4.16
N ALA A 9 -18.25 -10.63 -2.96
CA ALA A 9 -18.63 -9.83 -1.78
C ALA A 9 -20.15 -9.87 -1.48
N ALA A 10 -20.83 -10.96 -1.82
CA ALA A 10 -22.29 -11.05 -1.86
C ALA A 10 -22.99 -10.69 -0.54
N ARG A 11 -22.34 -10.96 0.61
CA ARG A 11 -22.84 -10.64 1.94
C ARG A 11 -22.58 -9.19 2.32
N THR A 12 -21.46 -8.62 1.90
CA THR A 12 -21.15 -7.19 2.12
C THR A 12 -22.03 -6.31 1.24
N ILE A 13 -22.17 -6.61 -0.05
CA ILE A 13 -23.13 -5.94 -0.93
C ILE A 13 -24.54 -6.12 -0.34
N GLY A 14 -24.86 -7.36 0.01
CA GLY A 14 -26.10 -7.70 0.68
C GLY A 14 -27.31 -7.62 -0.25
N TYR A 15 -28.49 -7.80 0.30
CA TYR A 15 -29.75 -7.90 -0.45
C TYR A 15 -30.90 -7.35 0.37
N GLU A 16 -31.95 -7.00 -0.36
CA GLU A 16 -33.25 -6.60 0.18
C GLU A 16 -34.29 -7.61 -0.30
N ARG A 17 -35.08 -8.14 0.64
CA ARG A 17 -36.18 -9.07 0.38
C ARG A 17 -37.38 -8.65 1.21
N GLU A 18 -38.56 -8.71 0.62
CA GLU A 18 -39.80 -8.35 1.30
C GLU A 18 -39.99 -9.20 2.57
N GLY A 19 -40.32 -8.55 3.68
CA GLY A 19 -40.50 -9.20 4.99
C GLY A 19 -39.21 -9.64 5.71
N ILE A 20 -38.03 -9.41 5.14
CA ILE A 20 -36.74 -9.74 5.76
C ILE A 20 -35.93 -8.46 5.97
N LYS A 21 -35.27 -8.33 7.13
CA LYS A 21 -34.39 -7.20 7.41
C LYS A 21 -33.28 -7.12 6.34
N PRO A 22 -33.11 -5.98 5.65
CA PRO A 22 -32.12 -5.87 4.60
C PRO A 22 -30.71 -5.95 5.20
N VAL A 23 -29.77 -6.47 4.41
CA VAL A 23 -28.42 -6.83 4.85
C VAL A 23 -27.37 -6.13 3.99
N GLY A 24 -26.17 -5.95 4.52
CA GLY A 24 -25.06 -5.34 3.80
C GLY A 24 -25.31 -3.88 3.41
N LEU A 25 -24.65 -3.44 2.34
CA LEU A 25 -24.78 -2.10 1.78
C LEU A 25 -26.20 -1.82 1.28
N GLU A 26 -26.90 -2.83 0.75
CA GLU A 26 -28.30 -2.71 0.36
C GLU A 26 -29.20 -2.25 1.52
N GLY A 27 -28.94 -2.78 2.72
CA GLY A 27 -29.65 -2.36 3.94
C GLY A 27 -29.15 -1.04 4.53
N ALA A 28 -27.85 -0.79 4.49
CA ALA A 28 -27.26 0.43 5.02
C ALA A 28 -27.70 1.68 4.23
N TYR A 29 -27.87 1.53 2.92
CA TYR A 29 -28.17 2.63 1.98
C TYR A 29 -29.54 2.49 1.31
N THR A 30 -30.50 1.75 1.91
CA THR A 30 -31.85 1.58 1.36
C THR A 30 -32.53 2.91 1.06
N LYS A 31 -32.35 3.92 1.92
CA LYS A 31 -32.92 5.26 1.71
C LYS A 31 -32.37 5.96 0.47
N ASP A 32 -31.10 5.72 0.15
CA ASP A 32 -30.48 6.29 -1.05
C ASP A 32 -30.89 5.48 -2.30
N LEU A 33 -31.05 4.16 -2.19
CA LEU A 33 -31.27 3.24 -3.31
C LEU A 33 -32.74 3.07 -3.75
N SER A 34 -33.71 3.29 -2.86
CA SER A 34 -35.12 2.93 -3.10
C SER A 34 -35.91 3.92 -3.95
N GLY A 35 -35.46 5.18 -4.04
CA GLY A 35 -36.19 6.23 -4.74
C GLY A 35 -37.53 6.56 -4.08
N VAL A 36 -38.44 7.14 -4.86
CA VAL A 36 -39.81 7.47 -4.41
C VAL A 36 -40.82 6.84 -5.36
N ASN A 37 -41.73 6.04 -4.83
CA ASN A 37 -42.79 5.42 -5.61
C ASN A 37 -43.72 6.47 -6.22
N GLY A 38 -44.03 6.30 -7.50
CA GLY A 38 -45.08 7.04 -8.18
C GLY A 38 -46.48 6.56 -7.78
N LYS A 39 -47.51 7.27 -8.25
CA LYS A 39 -48.92 6.91 -8.06
C LYS A 39 -49.66 7.11 -9.36
N ARG A 40 -50.49 6.14 -9.73
CA ARG A 40 -51.38 6.24 -10.89
C ARG A 40 -52.76 5.67 -10.56
N LEU A 41 -53.79 6.28 -11.13
CA LEU A 41 -55.15 5.79 -10.98
C LEU A 41 -55.37 4.59 -11.91
N MET A 42 -56.01 3.54 -11.39
CA MET A 42 -56.31 2.32 -12.13
C MET A 42 -57.79 1.97 -11.99
N GLN A 43 -58.47 1.69 -13.10
CA GLN A 43 -59.83 1.18 -13.12
C GLN A 43 -59.83 -0.35 -13.20
N LYS A 44 -60.52 -1.00 -12.27
CA LYS A 44 -60.77 -2.44 -12.37
C LYS A 44 -61.99 -2.69 -13.28
N ILE A 45 -61.79 -3.43 -14.36
CA ILE A 45 -62.86 -3.84 -15.28
C ILE A 45 -63.27 -5.30 -15.08
N ALA A 46 -64.36 -5.72 -15.74
CA ALA A 46 -64.85 -7.09 -15.71
C ALA A 46 -63.73 -8.09 -16.11
N GLY A 47 -63.66 -9.21 -15.41
CA GLY A 47 -62.57 -10.19 -15.56
C GLY A 47 -61.32 -9.90 -14.72
N GLY A 48 -61.31 -8.85 -13.89
CA GLY A 48 -60.23 -8.58 -12.92
C GLY A 48 -59.01 -7.86 -13.49
N ILE A 49 -59.11 -7.35 -14.72
CA ILE A 49 -58.06 -6.58 -15.38
C ILE A 49 -58.06 -5.15 -14.83
N TRP A 50 -56.88 -4.59 -14.59
CA TRP A 50 -56.69 -3.19 -14.20
C TRP A 50 -56.25 -2.38 -15.42
N MET A 51 -57.03 -1.36 -15.79
CA MET A 51 -56.69 -0.42 -16.86
C MET A 51 -56.23 0.91 -16.27
N PRO A 52 -55.14 1.50 -16.75
CA PRO A 52 -54.73 2.82 -16.27
C PRO A 52 -55.68 3.91 -16.76
N ILE A 53 -56.00 4.84 -15.87
CA ILE A 53 -56.67 6.09 -16.22
C ILE A 53 -55.60 7.18 -16.17
N SER A 54 -55.32 7.80 -17.31
CA SER A 54 -54.53 9.03 -17.34
C SER A 54 -55.35 10.14 -16.70
N ASP A 55 -54.88 10.64 -15.56
CA ASP A 55 -55.50 11.70 -14.76
C ASP A 55 -54.42 12.73 -14.38
N GLU A 56 -54.82 13.96 -14.11
CA GLU A 56 -53.93 15.05 -13.67
C GLU A 56 -53.27 14.76 -12.30
N ASN A 57 -53.78 13.76 -11.55
CA ASN A 57 -53.21 13.31 -10.27
C ASN A 57 -52.14 12.21 -10.39
N GLU A 58 -51.68 11.89 -11.60
CA GLU A 58 -50.57 10.94 -11.81
C GLU A 58 -49.25 11.54 -11.29
N VAL A 59 -48.56 10.78 -10.43
CA VAL A 59 -47.26 11.15 -9.88
C VAL A 59 -46.24 10.18 -10.42
N GLU A 60 -45.30 10.68 -11.23
CA GLU A 60 -44.20 9.88 -11.75
C GLU A 60 -43.28 9.40 -10.63
N PRO A 61 -42.78 8.16 -10.68
CA PRO A 61 -41.77 7.69 -9.75
C PRO A 61 -40.46 8.47 -9.92
N GLN A 62 -39.69 8.55 -8.84
CA GLN A 62 -38.33 9.06 -8.86
C GLN A 62 -37.38 7.90 -8.59
N ASP A 63 -36.44 7.69 -9.51
CA ASP A 63 -35.42 6.67 -9.35
C ASP A 63 -34.59 6.90 -8.09
N GLY A 64 -34.10 5.80 -7.51
CA GLY A 64 -33.10 5.87 -6.44
C GLY A 64 -31.75 6.37 -6.96
N ASN A 65 -30.88 6.72 -6.03
CA ASN A 65 -29.51 7.11 -6.32
C ASN A 65 -28.58 5.90 -6.52
N ASP A 66 -27.46 6.13 -7.20
CA ASP A 66 -26.39 5.17 -7.35
C ASP A 66 -25.41 5.25 -6.17
N VAL A 67 -25.15 4.12 -5.52
CA VAL A 67 -24.18 4.00 -4.43
C VAL A 67 -22.86 3.43 -4.97
N TYR A 68 -21.79 4.21 -4.91
CA TYR A 68 -20.47 3.77 -5.36
C TYR A 68 -19.61 3.34 -4.18
N THR A 69 -19.32 2.04 -4.15
CA THR A 69 -18.50 1.43 -3.11
C THR A 69 -17.02 1.80 -3.24
N SER A 70 -16.25 1.58 -2.17
CA SER A 70 -14.79 1.62 -2.20
C SER A 70 -14.15 0.31 -2.66
N ILE A 71 -14.96 -0.74 -2.91
CA ILE A 71 -14.50 -2.06 -3.31
C ILE A 71 -13.91 -1.97 -4.72
N ASP A 72 -12.69 -2.45 -4.88
CA ASP A 72 -12.05 -2.65 -6.16
C ASP A 72 -12.32 -4.09 -6.62
N ILE A 73 -12.99 -4.24 -7.76
CA ILE A 73 -13.43 -5.55 -8.26
C ILE A 73 -12.25 -6.49 -8.51
N ASN A 74 -11.10 -5.98 -8.99
CA ASN A 74 -9.94 -6.81 -9.29
C ASN A 74 -9.26 -7.31 -8.02
N ILE A 75 -9.17 -6.44 -7.01
CA ILE A 75 -8.61 -6.81 -5.70
C ILE A 75 -9.56 -7.75 -4.97
N GLN A 76 -10.87 -7.50 -5.03
CA GLN A 76 -11.90 -8.32 -4.44
C GLN A 76 -11.87 -9.76 -4.98
N ASP A 77 -11.79 -9.91 -6.30
CA ASP A 77 -11.73 -11.23 -6.95
C ASP A 77 -10.53 -12.05 -6.46
N VAL A 78 -9.38 -11.39 -6.31
CA VAL A 78 -8.16 -12.04 -5.80
C VAL A 78 -8.29 -12.39 -4.33
N ALA A 79 -8.86 -11.51 -3.50
CA ALA A 79 -9.07 -11.78 -2.08
C ALA A 79 -10.02 -12.96 -1.84
N GLU A 80 -11.12 -13.02 -2.59
CA GLU A 80 -12.11 -14.10 -2.50
C GLU A 80 -11.55 -15.42 -3.02
N SER A 81 -10.88 -15.41 -4.17
CA SER A 81 -10.26 -16.61 -4.76
C SER A 81 -9.13 -17.17 -3.89
N ALA A 82 -8.26 -16.30 -3.35
CA ALA A 82 -7.17 -16.70 -2.46
C ALA A 82 -7.71 -17.35 -1.18
N LEU A 83 -8.75 -16.73 -0.59
CA LEU A 83 -9.43 -17.26 0.59
C LEU A 83 -10.08 -18.62 0.27
N GLN A 84 -10.89 -18.70 -0.79
CA GLN A 84 -11.59 -19.91 -1.17
C GLN A 84 -10.63 -21.10 -1.33
N ARG A 85 -9.55 -20.91 -2.10
CA ARG A 85 -8.56 -21.97 -2.34
C ARG A 85 -7.95 -22.49 -1.04
N GLN A 86 -7.61 -21.61 -0.11
CA GLN A 86 -7.01 -21.99 1.17
C GLN A 86 -8.02 -22.65 2.11
N LEU A 87 -9.28 -22.20 2.11
CA LEU A 87 -10.33 -22.86 2.88
C LEU A 87 -10.62 -24.27 2.34
N GLU A 88 -10.68 -24.45 1.02
CA GLU A 88 -10.82 -25.76 0.36
C GLU A 88 -9.63 -26.67 0.67
N GLU A 89 -8.41 -26.15 0.58
CA GLU A 89 -7.18 -26.90 0.87
C GLU A 89 -7.13 -27.41 2.31
N HIS A 90 -7.62 -26.62 3.27
CA HIS A 90 -7.60 -26.96 4.69
C HIS A 90 -8.93 -27.51 5.22
N GLU A 91 -9.94 -27.64 4.36
CA GLU A 91 -11.32 -28.01 4.71
C GLU A 91 -11.80 -27.24 5.96
N ALA A 92 -11.53 -25.93 5.97
CA ALA A 92 -11.83 -25.04 7.09
C ALA A 92 -13.34 -24.73 7.15
N ASP A 93 -13.86 -24.48 8.35
CA ASP A 93 -15.29 -24.21 8.56
C ASP A 93 -15.70 -22.89 7.89
N HIS A 94 -14.93 -21.83 8.15
CA HIS A 94 -15.09 -20.54 7.50
C HIS A 94 -13.80 -19.73 7.57
N GLY A 95 -13.78 -18.61 6.85
CA GLY A 95 -12.74 -17.62 6.97
C GLY A 95 -13.12 -16.31 6.32
N CYS A 96 -12.27 -15.31 6.52
CA CYS A 96 -12.49 -13.99 5.97
C CYS A 96 -11.20 -13.24 5.67
N VAL A 97 -11.31 -12.29 4.74
CA VAL A 97 -10.25 -11.37 4.35
C VAL A 97 -10.82 -9.96 4.28
N ALA A 98 -10.07 -8.97 4.75
CA ALA A 98 -10.35 -7.58 4.44
C ALA A 98 -9.07 -6.79 4.16
N LEU A 99 -9.11 -5.97 3.11
CA LEU A 99 -8.05 -5.05 2.71
C LEU A 99 -8.56 -3.60 2.85
N MET A 100 -7.82 -2.79 3.59
CA MET A 100 -8.12 -1.40 3.91
C MET A 100 -6.98 -0.49 3.49
N GLU A 101 -7.30 0.63 2.86
CA GLU A 101 -6.32 1.67 2.52
C GLU A 101 -5.91 2.46 3.78
N VAL A 102 -4.60 2.67 3.95
CA VAL A 102 -4.02 3.27 5.18
C VAL A 102 -4.50 4.69 5.42
N SER A 103 -4.50 5.53 4.39
CA SER A 103 -4.77 6.97 4.55
C SER A 103 -6.25 7.31 4.72
N THR A 104 -7.14 6.55 4.10
CA THR A 104 -8.57 6.91 3.96
C THR A 104 -9.52 5.98 4.71
N GLY A 105 -9.05 4.81 5.11
CA GLY A 105 -9.89 3.74 5.66
C GLY A 105 -10.81 3.08 4.65
N GLU A 106 -10.65 3.34 3.35
CA GLU A 106 -11.43 2.68 2.31
C GLU A 106 -11.19 1.17 2.29
N ILE A 107 -12.26 0.39 2.47
CA ILE A 107 -12.23 -1.06 2.29
C ILE A 107 -12.24 -1.35 0.80
N LYS A 108 -11.11 -1.85 0.29
CA LYS A 108 -10.91 -2.18 -1.14
C LYS A 108 -11.33 -3.60 -1.46
N ALA A 109 -11.26 -4.51 -0.49
CA ALA A 109 -11.75 -5.86 -0.63
C ALA A 109 -12.21 -6.41 0.73
N ILE A 110 -13.25 -7.23 0.72
CA ILE A 110 -13.83 -7.90 1.88
C ILE A 110 -14.54 -9.18 1.42
N ALA A 111 -14.04 -10.33 1.86
CA ALA A 111 -14.58 -11.65 1.53
C ALA A 111 -14.86 -12.44 2.81
N ASN A 112 -15.98 -13.16 2.84
CA ASN A 112 -16.46 -13.89 4.01
C ASN A 112 -17.04 -15.24 3.60
N LEU A 113 -16.25 -16.32 3.65
CA LEU A 113 -16.64 -17.61 3.10
C LEU A 113 -16.91 -18.63 4.21
N THR A 114 -18.05 -19.32 4.12
CA THR A 114 -18.47 -20.42 4.99
C THR A 114 -18.60 -21.71 4.19
N ARG A 115 -18.16 -22.82 4.75
CA ARG A 115 -18.33 -24.16 4.17
C ARG A 115 -19.76 -24.67 4.40
N ASN A 116 -20.41 -25.18 3.37
CA ASN A 116 -21.68 -25.89 3.50
C ASN A 116 -21.47 -27.40 3.73
N LYS A 117 -22.57 -28.14 3.97
CA LYS A 117 -22.54 -29.60 4.18
C LYS A 117 -22.03 -30.41 2.97
N GLN A 118 -22.05 -29.82 1.77
CA GLN A 118 -21.56 -30.43 0.54
C GLN A 118 -20.08 -30.10 0.27
N GLY A 119 -19.46 -29.27 1.12
CA GLY A 119 -18.07 -28.84 0.99
C GLY A 119 -17.85 -27.59 0.12
N HIS A 120 -18.90 -26.95 -0.39
CA HIS A 120 -18.79 -25.70 -1.16
C HIS A 120 -18.77 -24.47 -0.24
N TYR A 121 -18.11 -23.41 -0.69
CA TYR A 121 -18.00 -22.14 0.03
C TYR A 121 -18.95 -21.08 -0.51
N TYR A 122 -19.52 -20.27 0.39
CA TYR A 122 -20.45 -19.18 0.07
C TYR A 122 -20.47 -18.13 1.19
N GLU A 123 -20.94 -16.91 0.88
CA GLU A 123 -21.04 -15.86 1.91
C GLU A 123 -22.37 -15.90 2.68
N SER A 124 -22.33 -16.42 3.91
CA SER A 124 -23.52 -16.52 4.79
C SER A 124 -23.58 -15.39 5.84
N TYR A 125 -22.44 -15.05 6.42
CA TYR A 125 -22.27 -14.10 7.51
C TYR A 125 -21.08 -13.18 7.22
N ASN A 126 -21.09 -11.95 7.74
CA ASN A 126 -19.96 -11.05 7.57
C ASN A 126 -19.03 -11.20 8.78
N TYR A 127 -18.13 -12.18 8.71
CA TYR A 127 -17.17 -12.47 9.78
C TYR A 127 -16.24 -11.29 10.07
N VAL A 128 -15.83 -10.54 9.05
CA VAL A 128 -14.99 -9.33 9.23
C VAL A 128 -15.66 -8.32 10.16
N ILE A 129 -16.95 -8.06 9.95
CA ILE A 129 -17.70 -7.02 10.66
C ILE A 129 -18.30 -7.53 11.97
N GLY A 130 -18.86 -8.74 11.96
CA GLY A 130 -19.80 -9.18 12.98
C GLY A 130 -19.28 -10.26 13.91
N GLU A 131 -18.27 -11.03 13.52
CA GLU A 131 -17.75 -12.09 14.38
C GLU A 131 -16.77 -11.49 15.39
N SER A 132 -17.17 -11.46 16.66
CA SER A 132 -16.30 -11.02 17.75
C SER A 132 -15.81 -12.25 18.49
N THR A 133 -14.52 -12.55 18.36
CA THR A 133 -13.87 -13.74 18.93
C THR A 133 -12.60 -13.35 19.66
N GLU A 134 -12.00 -14.31 20.35
CA GLU A 134 -10.66 -14.14 20.91
C GLU A 134 -9.64 -13.97 19.78
N PRO A 135 -8.95 -12.81 19.71
CA PRO A 135 -8.00 -12.52 18.63
C PRO A 135 -6.72 -13.35 18.74
N GLY A 136 -6.40 -13.85 19.95
CA GLY A 136 -5.13 -14.49 20.24
C GLY A 136 -3.94 -13.57 20.01
N SER A 137 -2.83 -14.13 19.52
CA SER A 137 -1.51 -13.44 19.49
C SER A 137 -1.43 -12.14 18.69
N VAL A 138 -2.41 -11.78 17.86
CA VAL A 138 -2.45 -10.44 17.22
C VAL A 138 -2.71 -9.34 18.25
N PHE A 139 -3.30 -9.66 19.40
CA PHE A 139 -3.54 -8.72 20.50
C PHE A 139 -2.30 -8.42 21.35
N LYS A 140 -1.21 -9.17 21.17
CA LYS A 140 0.07 -8.85 21.83
C LYS A 140 0.62 -7.48 21.45
N LEU A 141 0.25 -6.99 20.25
CA LEU A 141 0.68 -5.68 19.78
C LEU A 141 0.11 -4.55 20.67
N PRO A 142 -1.22 -4.39 20.83
CA PRO A 142 -1.75 -3.38 21.73
C PRO A 142 -1.31 -3.58 23.19
N ALA A 143 -1.13 -4.82 23.64
CA ALA A 143 -0.63 -5.10 24.99
C ALA A 143 0.79 -4.54 25.24
N LEU A 144 1.74 -4.80 24.35
CA LEU A 144 3.09 -4.23 24.46
C LEU A 144 3.12 -2.72 24.25
N MET A 145 2.31 -2.21 23.31
CA MET A 145 2.18 -0.78 23.10
C MET A 145 1.70 -0.05 24.36
N ALA A 146 0.85 -0.68 25.18
CA ALA A 146 0.43 -0.12 26.46
C ALA A 146 1.64 0.09 27.39
N ALA A 147 2.46 -0.95 27.56
CA ALA A 147 3.66 -0.90 28.40
C ALA A 147 4.72 0.07 27.89
N PHE A 148 4.91 0.18 26.57
CA PHE A 148 5.83 1.16 25.97
C PHE A 148 5.35 2.60 26.19
N GLU A 149 4.05 2.83 26.04
CA GLU A 149 3.46 4.17 26.19
C GLU A 149 3.50 4.65 27.64
N ASP A 150 3.35 3.74 28.60
CA ASP A 150 3.50 4.05 30.03
C ASP A 150 4.97 4.12 30.48
N GLY A 151 5.92 3.83 29.57
CA GLY A 151 7.35 3.92 29.83
C GLY A 151 7.91 2.76 30.66
N TYR A 152 7.16 1.66 30.79
CA TYR A 152 7.56 0.48 31.55
C TYR A 152 8.53 -0.42 30.80
N LEU A 153 8.50 -0.41 29.47
CA LEU A 153 9.32 -1.28 28.64
C LEU A 153 10.00 -0.55 27.48
N THR A 154 11.09 -1.13 27.01
CA THR A 154 11.76 -0.84 25.74
C THR A 154 11.91 -2.12 24.92
N LEU A 155 12.34 -2.00 23.65
CA LEU A 155 12.52 -3.16 22.77
C LEU A 155 13.65 -4.10 23.21
N ASP A 156 14.65 -3.55 23.90
CA ASP A 156 15.89 -4.23 24.27
C ASP A 156 15.85 -4.83 25.68
N ASP A 157 14.81 -4.53 26.46
CA ASP A 157 14.63 -5.13 27.77
C ASP A 157 14.57 -6.66 27.65
N MET A 158 15.19 -7.36 28.60
CA MET A 158 15.31 -8.81 28.55
C MET A 158 14.27 -9.47 29.44
N VAL A 159 13.73 -10.59 28.95
CA VAL A 159 12.78 -11.43 29.69
C VAL A 159 13.21 -12.88 29.59
N ASP A 160 13.24 -13.55 30.74
CA ASP A 160 13.45 -14.98 30.81
C ASP A 160 12.13 -15.71 30.55
N THR A 161 12.10 -16.53 29.50
CA THR A 161 10.96 -17.39 29.15
C THR A 161 10.99 -18.73 29.87
N GLU A 162 11.97 -18.96 30.74
CA GLU A 162 12.17 -20.21 31.48
C GLU A 162 12.24 -21.39 30.49
N ASP A 163 11.55 -22.49 30.77
CA ASP A 163 11.41 -23.64 29.86
C ASP A 163 10.22 -23.51 28.88
N GLY A 164 9.72 -22.28 28.71
CA GLY A 164 8.53 -21.98 27.90
C GLY A 164 7.23 -22.18 28.68
N THR A 165 7.28 -22.30 30.00
CA THR A 165 6.10 -22.35 30.87
C THR A 165 6.25 -21.41 32.06
N THR A 166 5.14 -20.88 32.57
CA THR A 166 5.14 -20.11 33.82
C THR A 166 3.76 -20.20 34.48
N ASN A 167 3.70 -20.08 35.80
CA ASN A 167 2.45 -20.17 36.55
C ASN A 167 1.98 -18.78 36.98
N PHE A 168 0.70 -18.49 36.70
CA PHE A 168 -0.02 -17.37 37.26
C PHE A 168 -1.17 -17.92 38.10
N TYR A 169 -1.10 -17.74 39.41
CA TYR A 169 -2.09 -18.30 40.34
C TYR A 169 -2.29 -19.82 40.12
N ASP A 170 -3.50 -20.26 39.78
CA ASP A 170 -3.87 -21.65 39.55
C ASP A 170 -3.73 -22.11 38.08
N LYS A 171 -3.20 -21.25 37.20
CA LYS A 171 -3.09 -21.52 35.75
C LYS A 171 -1.65 -21.50 35.24
N THR A 172 -1.33 -22.46 34.40
CA THR A 172 -0.05 -22.51 33.69
C THR A 172 -0.18 -21.89 32.30
N MET A 173 0.60 -20.85 32.05
CA MET A 173 0.83 -20.26 30.73
C MET A 173 1.92 -21.05 30.00
N LYS A 174 1.74 -21.27 28.69
CA LYS A 174 2.69 -22.04 27.87
C LYS A 174 2.96 -21.37 26.53
N ASP A 175 4.21 -21.45 26.10
CA ASP A 175 4.63 -21.13 24.74
C ASP A 175 4.30 -22.27 23.78
N SER A 176 4.18 -21.94 22.49
CA SER A 176 4.03 -22.94 21.43
C SER A 176 5.32 -23.74 21.20
N HIS A 177 6.48 -23.18 21.56
CA HIS A 177 7.77 -23.86 21.46
C HIS A 177 8.13 -24.55 22.77
N LYS A 178 8.35 -25.87 22.71
CA LYS A 178 8.75 -26.67 23.88
C LYS A 178 10.20 -26.35 24.26
N GLY A 179 10.46 -26.12 25.54
CA GLY A 179 11.78 -25.77 26.06
C GLY A 179 12.05 -24.26 26.11
N GLY A 180 11.08 -23.43 25.69
CA GLY A 180 11.17 -21.98 25.78
C GLY A 180 12.21 -21.38 24.83
N TYR A 181 12.50 -20.11 25.05
CA TYR A 181 13.46 -19.33 24.26
C TYR A 181 14.66 -18.87 25.10
N GLY A 182 14.72 -19.25 26.38
CA GLY A 182 15.65 -18.71 27.36
C GLY A 182 15.42 -17.22 27.59
N VAL A 183 16.51 -16.47 27.76
CA VAL A 183 16.48 -15.02 27.98
C VAL A 183 16.53 -14.30 26.63
N ILE A 184 15.45 -13.61 26.27
CA ILE A 184 15.29 -12.92 24.98
C ILE A 184 14.83 -11.47 25.20
N SER A 185 15.06 -10.61 24.21
CA SER A 185 14.57 -9.22 24.27
C SER A 185 13.05 -9.14 24.09
N VAL A 186 12.43 -8.03 24.51
CA VAL A 186 11.00 -7.76 24.27
C VAL A 186 10.69 -7.85 22.78
N LYS A 187 11.53 -7.24 21.92
CA LYS A 187 11.40 -7.35 20.46
C LYS A 187 11.38 -8.81 20.02
N ARG A 188 12.35 -9.60 20.45
CA ARG A 188 12.44 -11.02 20.07
C ARG A 188 11.23 -11.81 20.56
N SER A 189 10.74 -11.51 21.76
CA SER A 189 9.56 -12.16 22.34
C SER A 189 8.30 -11.96 21.49
N PHE A 190 8.16 -10.77 20.90
CA PHE A 190 7.07 -10.47 19.98
C PHE A 190 7.24 -11.20 18.63
N GLU A 191 8.45 -11.21 18.08
CA GLU A 191 8.78 -11.89 16.81
C GLU A 191 8.49 -13.39 16.85
N VAL A 192 8.90 -14.06 17.93
CA VAL A 192 8.65 -15.49 18.16
C VAL A 192 7.28 -15.77 18.77
N SER A 193 6.53 -14.72 19.10
CA SER A 193 5.19 -14.80 19.69
C SER A 193 5.15 -15.61 20.99
N SER A 194 6.12 -15.42 21.89
CA SER A 194 6.11 -16.05 23.22
C SER A 194 4.92 -15.54 24.03
N ASN A 195 4.08 -16.45 24.55
CA ASN A 195 3.02 -16.14 25.49
C ASN A 195 3.59 -15.87 26.88
N VAL A 196 4.57 -16.67 27.30
CA VAL A 196 5.22 -16.58 28.61
C VAL A 196 5.92 -15.24 28.77
N ALA A 197 6.72 -14.82 27.80
CA ALA A 197 7.39 -13.51 27.86
C ALA A 197 6.40 -12.36 28.02
N ILE A 198 5.41 -12.26 27.12
CA ILE A 198 4.49 -11.13 27.07
C ILE A 198 3.62 -11.08 28.33
N SER A 199 3.08 -12.22 28.76
CA SER A 199 2.29 -12.29 29.99
C SER A 199 3.11 -11.96 31.23
N LYS A 200 4.37 -12.42 31.34
CA LYS A 200 5.27 -12.05 32.44
C LYS A 200 5.54 -10.55 32.45
N LEU A 201 5.93 -9.98 31.31
CA LEU A 201 6.23 -8.55 31.18
C LEU A 201 5.03 -7.69 31.58
N ILE A 202 3.83 -7.99 31.07
CA ILE A 202 2.63 -7.22 31.42
C ILE A 202 2.26 -7.43 32.89
N ASN A 203 2.27 -8.67 33.39
CA ASN A 203 1.92 -8.94 34.78
C ASN A 203 2.91 -8.28 35.77
N GLN A 204 4.22 -8.32 35.49
CA GLN A 204 5.24 -7.68 36.33
C GLN A 204 5.06 -6.16 36.43
N ASN A 205 4.61 -5.50 35.35
CA ASN A 205 4.48 -4.05 35.33
C ASN A 205 3.11 -3.53 35.77
N TYR A 206 2.05 -4.36 35.67
CA TYR A 206 0.67 -3.91 35.93
C TYR A 206 -0.07 -4.67 37.04
N SER A 207 0.49 -5.74 37.63
CA SER A 207 -0.23 -6.54 38.64
C SER A 207 -0.67 -5.75 39.88
N ASP A 208 0.09 -4.74 40.29
CA ASP A 208 -0.29 -3.85 41.41
C ASP A 208 -1.46 -2.92 41.06
N LYS A 209 -1.61 -2.57 39.77
CA LYS A 209 -2.61 -1.62 39.26
C LYS A 209 -3.17 -2.07 37.89
N PRO A 210 -3.88 -3.21 37.83
CA PRO A 210 -4.30 -3.81 36.57
C PRO A 210 -5.22 -2.92 35.74
N GLN A 211 -5.98 -2.03 36.40
CA GLN A 211 -6.85 -1.08 35.71
C GLN A 211 -6.07 -0.12 34.80
N GLN A 212 -4.80 0.19 35.12
CA GLN A 212 -3.98 1.07 34.27
C GLN A 212 -3.72 0.44 32.89
N PHE A 213 -3.53 -0.87 32.83
CA PHE A 213 -3.39 -1.61 31.57
C PHE A 213 -4.68 -1.51 30.75
N VAL A 214 -5.83 -1.77 31.38
CA VAL A 214 -7.15 -1.69 30.75
C VAL A 214 -7.43 -0.27 30.24
N ASP A 215 -7.22 0.74 31.07
CA ASP A 215 -7.42 2.15 30.72
C ASP A 215 -6.55 2.56 29.53
N ARG A 216 -5.32 2.03 29.45
CA ARG A 216 -4.42 2.28 28.32
C ARG A 216 -4.96 1.66 27.03
N LEU A 217 -5.48 0.43 27.06
CA LEU A 217 -6.16 -0.19 25.92
C LEU A 217 -7.42 0.60 25.51
N TYR A 218 -8.17 1.13 26.47
CA TYR A 218 -9.36 1.95 26.22
C TYR A 218 -8.99 3.30 25.58
N LYS A 219 -7.90 3.93 26.01
CA LYS A 219 -7.34 5.14 25.37
C LYS A 219 -6.93 4.90 23.91
N MET A 220 -6.58 3.67 23.55
CA MET A 220 -6.34 3.25 22.18
C MET A 220 -7.62 2.92 21.38
N ASN A 221 -8.81 3.17 21.95
CA ASN A 221 -10.14 2.91 21.37
C ASN A 221 -10.46 1.44 21.04
N LEU A 222 -9.82 0.48 21.72
CA LEU A 222 -10.06 -0.95 21.47
C LEU A 222 -11.36 -1.49 22.09
N ASN A 223 -12.00 -0.73 22.99
CA ASN A 223 -13.21 -1.14 23.71
C ASN A 223 -14.51 -0.59 23.10
N LYS A 224 -14.45 -0.01 21.91
CA LYS A 224 -15.59 0.63 21.25
C LYS A 224 -15.86 0.03 19.88
N LYS A 225 -17.12 0.02 19.50
CA LYS A 225 -17.50 -0.16 18.09
C LYS A 225 -16.93 0.98 17.25
N LEU A 226 -16.62 0.68 16.01
CA LEU A 226 -16.17 1.60 14.97
C LEU A 226 -17.34 2.43 14.41
N GLY A 227 -18.59 1.97 14.59
CA GLY A 227 -19.79 2.72 14.21
C GLY A 227 -20.00 2.77 12.70
N ILE A 228 -19.73 1.66 12.02
CA ILE A 228 -19.89 1.54 10.56
C ILE A 228 -21.38 1.50 10.15
N GLU A 229 -21.65 1.78 8.88
CA GLU A 229 -23.02 1.89 8.35
C GLU A 229 -23.69 0.52 8.15
N ILE A 230 -22.90 -0.54 7.99
CA ILE A 230 -23.40 -1.91 7.81
C ILE A 230 -23.85 -2.47 9.17
N ALA A 231 -25.12 -2.87 9.25
CA ALA A 231 -25.69 -3.45 10.45
C ALA A 231 -25.05 -4.81 10.80
N GLY A 232 -24.94 -5.10 12.10
CA GLY A 232 -24.39 -6.35 12.62
C GLY A 232 -22.95 -6.25 13.12
N GLU A 233 -22.43 -5.04 13.34
CA GLU A 233 -21.11 -4.83 13.94
C GLU A 233 -21.01 -5.48 15.33
N GLY A 234 -20.00 -6.36 15.48
CA GLY A 234 -19.70 -7.05 16.74
C GLY A 234 -19.24 -6.09 17.83
N THR A 235 -19.65 -6.35 19.07
CA THR A 235 -19.25 -5.54 20.23
C THR A 235 -17.92 -6.07 20.78
N PRO A 236 -16.87 -5.24 20.91
CA PRO A 236 -15.64 -5.68 21.54
C PRO A 236 -15.86 -5.86 23.06
N LEU A 237 -15.12 -6.79 23.65
CA LEU A 237 -15.07 -7.03 25.08
C LEU A 237 -13.60 -7.00 25.53
N ILE A 238 -13.25 -6.03 26.35
CA ILE A 238 -11.99 -5.98 27.08
C ILE A 238 -12.38 -5.76 28.53
N LYS A 239 -12.20 -6.80 29.37
CA LYS A 239 -12.64 -6.76 30.76
C LYS A 239 -12.01 -5.59 31.51
N SER A 240 -12.80 -4.98 32.38
CA SER A 240 -12.33 -4.03 33.39
C SER A 240 -12.15 -4.76 34.71
N THR A 241 -11.40 -4.17 35.65
CA THR A 241 -11.08 -4.84 36.92
C THR A 241 -12.27 -4.99 37.86
N ASP A 242 -13.37 -4.28 37.59
CA ASP A 242 -14.67 -4.38 38.25
C ASP A 242 -15.62 -5.39 37.58
N ASP A 243 -15.21 -6.05 36.48
CA ASP A 243 -16.00 -7.10 35.84
C ASP A 243 -16.14 -8.30 36.81
N PRO A 244 -17.35 -8.84 37.03
CA PRO A 244 -17.56 -9.98 37.92
C PRO A 244 -16.78 -11.24 37.54
N SER A 245 -16.37 -11.36 36.28
CA SER A 245 -15.56 -12.45 35.75
C SER A 245 -14.05 -12.16 35.75
N TRP A 246 -13.63 -11.01 36.28
CA TRP A 246 -12.22 -10.69 36.48
C TRP A 246 -11.61 -11.60 37.55
N SER A 247 -10.42 -12.11 37.29
CA SER A 247 -9.68 -12.96 38.22
C SER A 247 -8.19 -12.62 38.19
N GLY A 248 -7.41 -13.21 39.10
CA GLY A 248 -5.95 -13.02 39.12
C GLY A 248 -5.26 -13.37 37.79
N VAL A 249 -5.87 -14.23 36.97
CA VAL A 249 -5.31 -14.64 35.67
C VAL A 249 -5.77 -13.77 34.50
N SER A 250 -6.73 -12.86 34.70
CA SER A 250 -7.27 -12.04 33.62
C SER A 250 -6.21 -11.16 32.97
N LEU A 251 -5.38 -10.47 33.75
CA LEU A 251 -4.30 -9.62 33.22
C LEU A 251 -3.32 -10.39 32.30
N PRO A 252 -2.69 -11.50 32.75
CA PRO A 252 -1.77 -12.26 31.88
C PRO A 252 -2.45 -12.86 30.64
N TRP A 253 -3.70 -13.33 30.70
CA TRP A 253 -4.40 -13.90 29.55
C TRP A 253 -4.87 -12.83 28.56
N MET A 254 -5.35 -11.69 29.06
CA MET A 254 -5.71 -10.53 28.23
C MET A 254 -4.51 -10.03 27.43
N SER A 255 -3.30 -10.02 28.01
CA SER A 255 -2.08 -9.58 27.32
C SER A 255 -1.76 -10.35 26.02
N ILE A 256 -2.26 -11.59 25.91
CA ILE A 256 -2.03 -12.47 24.77
C ILE A 256 -3.28 -12.72 23.92
N GLY A 257 -4.35 -11.97 24.17
CA GLY A 257 -5.59 -11.98 23.37
C GLY A 257 -6.60 -13.08 23.75
N TYR A 258 -6.55 -13.56 24.99
CA TYR A 258 -7.60 -14.39 25.61
C TYR A 258 -8.35 -13.58 26.67
N GLU A 259 -9.56 -13.99 27.05
CA GLU A 259 -10.46 -13.16 27.89
C GLU A 259 -10.81 -11.78 27.26
N THR A 260 -10.57 -11.63 25.96
CA THR A 260 -10.93 -10.44 25.17
C THR A 260 -11.62 -10.87 23.90
N HIS A 261 -12.63 -10.13 23.44
CA HIS A 261 -13.28 -10.37 22.16
C HIS A 261 -13.21 -9.11 21.30
N VAL A 262 -12.84 -9.27 20.04
CA VAL A 262 -12.76 -8.17 19.06
C VAL A 262 -13.06 -8.74 17.67
N THR A 263 -13.59 -7.91 16.79
CA THR A 263 -13.84 -8.31 15.41
C THR A 263 -12.57 -8.19 14.57
N PRO A 264 -12.45 -8.95 13.45
CA PRO A 264 -11.35 -8.76 12.51
C PRO A 264 -11.24 -7.31 12.01
N LEU A 265 -12.37 -6.63 11.78
CA LEU A 265 -12.35 -5.22 11.37
C LEU A 265 -11.78 -4.28 12.45
N GLN A 266 -12.05 -4.54 13.73
CA GLN A 266 -11.49 -3.77 14.85
C GLN A 266 -9.96 -3.96 14.95
N ILE A 267 -9.48 -5.20 14.83
CA ILE A 267 -8.04 -5.48 14.77
C ILE A 267 -7.39 -4.84 13.54
N LEU A 268 -8.02 -4.97 12.36
CA LEU A 268 -7.52 -4.34 11.13
C LEU A 268 -7.40 -2.82 11.30
N THR A 269 -8.41 -2.18 11.90
CA THR A 269 -8.41 -0.73 12.14
C THR A 269 -7.31 -0.31 13.10
N PHE A 270 -7.03 -1.11 14.14
CA PHE A 270 -5.91 -0.83 15.05
C PHE A 270 -4.55 -0.95 14.35
N TYR A 271 -4.35 -2.01 13.56
CA TYR A 271 -3.12 -2.18 12.77
C TYR A 271 -2.98 -1.10 11.69
N ASN A 272 -4.10 -0.64 11.12
CA ASN A 272 -4.15 0.49 10.22
C ASN A 272 -3.68 1.78 10.89
N ALA A 273 -4.09 2.03 12.14
CA ALA A 273 -3.58 3.16 12.90
C ALA A 273 -2.05 3.11 13.10
N VAL A 274 -1.48 1.94 13.37
CA VAL A 274 -0.02 1.76 13.47
C VAL A 274 0.67 2.02 12.13
N ALA A 275 0.11 1.51 11.03
CA ALA A 275 0.58 1.78 9.68
C ALA A 275 0.48 3.28 9.31
N ASN A 276 -0.56 3.95 9.80
CA ASN A 276 -0.87 5.37 9.57
C ASN A 276 -0.24 6.30 10.61
N ASN A 277 0.94 5.94 11.13
CA ASN A 277 1.71 6.72 12.10
C ASN A 277 0.91 7.19 13.34
N GLY A 278 0.04 6.32 13.86
CA GLY A 278 -0.79 6.56 15.04
C GLY A 278 -2.18 7.14 14.76
N LYS A 279 -2.47 7.58 13.52
CA LYS A 279 -3.77 8.13 13.14
C LYS A 279 -4.77 7.00 12.82
N MET A 280 -5.75 6.81 13.70
CA MET A 280 -6.82 5.84 13.51
C MET A 280 -7.96 6.44 12.69
N VAL A 281 -8.23 5.86 11.53
CA VAL A 281 -9.32 6.27 10.63
C VAL A 281 -10.43 5.23 10.63
N LYS A 282 -11.67 5.67 10.49
CA LYS A 282 -12.84 4.80 10.44
C LYS A 282 -12.88 4.03 9.11
N PRO A 283 -13.10 2.70 9.12
CA PRO A 283 -13.35 1.95 7.89
C PRO A 283 -14.56 2.48 7.14
N LYS A 284 -14.42 2.63 5.82
CA LYS A 284 -15.45 3.17 4.94
C LYS A 284 -15.67 2.23 3.75
N PHE A 285 -16.93 1.97 3.42
CA PHE A 285 -17.32 1.06 2.32
C PHE A 285 -17.91 1.77 1.09
N VAL A 286 -18.29 3.04 1.22
CA VAL A 286 -18.91 3.85 0.15
C VAL A 286 -18.16 5.15 -0.05
N LYS A 287 -17.86 5.50 -1.29
CA LYS A 287 -17.15 6.73 -1.66
C LYS A 287 -18.11 7.88 -1.92
N TYR A 288 -19.17 7.62 -2.69
CA TYR A 288 -20.14 8.63 -3.07
C TYR A 288 -21.52 8.03 -3.40
N VAL A 289 -22.55 8.85 -3.23
CA VAL A 289 -23.89 8.65 -3.78
C VAL A 289 -24.05 9.62 -4.95
N LYS A 290 -24.55 9.12 -6.09
CA LYS A 290 -24.81 9.93 -7.28
C LYS A 290 -26.27 9.90 -7.68
N ASP A 291 -26.79 11.04 -8.09
CA ASP A 291 -28.05 11.17 -8.81
C ASP A 291 -27.73 11.52 -10.26
N ARG A 292 -28.08 10.64 -11.21
CA ARG A 292 -27.90 10.84 -12.66
C ARG A 292 -26.49 11.34 -13.01
N GLY A 293 -25.48 10.72 -12.39
CA GLY A 293 -24.06 11.03 -12.59
C GLY A 293 -23.51 12.21 -11.77
N LYS A 294 -24.35 13.01 -11.09
CA LYS A 294 -23.92 14.10 -10.21
C LYS A 294 -23.74 13.59 -8.78
N VAL A 295 -22.60 13.92 -8.15
CA VAL A 295 -22.37 13.55 -6.75
C VAL A 295 -23.29 14.37 -5.85
N VAL A 296 -24.17 13.68 -5.13
CA VAL A 296 -25.10 14.29 -4.15
C VAL A 296 -24.62 14.10 -2.72
N LYS A 297 -23.78 13.09 -2.48
CA LYS A 297 -23.15 12.83 -1.19
C LYS A 297 -21.76 12.25 -1.40
N GLU A 298 -20.75 12.84 -0.78
CA GLU A 298 -19.39 12.33 -0.76
C GLU A 298 -19.02 11.98 0.68
N PHE A 299 -18.48 10.78 0.89
CA PHE A 299 -18.08 10.33 2.21
C PHE A 299 -16.58 10.57 2.39
N GLN A 300 -16.26 11.57 3.21
CA GLN A 300 -14.88 11.93 3.54
C GLN A 300 -14.26 10.94 4.54
N THR A 301 -12.94 10.97 4.66
CA THR A 301 -12.23 10.17 5.67
C THR A 301 -12.56 10.67 7.07
N GLU A 302 -13.10 9.80 7.92
CA GLU A 302 -13.40 10.11 9.31
C GLU A 302 -12.25 9.64 10.21
N VAL A 303 -11.78 10.53 11.09
CA VAL A 303 -10.67 10.25 12.02
C VAL A 303 -11.24 9.92 13.38
N ILE A 304 -11.06 8.67 13.83
CA ILE A 304 -11.47 8.21 15.16
C ILE A 304 -10.51 8.78 16.22
N SER A 305 -9.21 8.76 15.93
CA SER A 305 -8.18 9.34 16.78
C SER A 305 -7.01 9.85 15.94
N ASN A 306 -6.54 11.05 16.24
CA ASN A 306 -5.35 11.62 15.59
C ASN A 306 -4.06 10.91 16.03
N SER A 307 -4.04 10.33 17.24
CA SER A 307 -2.88 9.62 17.78
C SER A 307 -3.36 8.60 18.81
N ILE A 308 -3.19 7.31 18.54
CA ILE A 308 -3.52 6.24 19.51
C ILE A 308 -2.48 6.12 20.64
N CYS A 309 -1.25 6.58 20.40
CA CYS A 309 -0.15 6.63 21.35
C CYS A 309 0.93 7.61 20.84
N SER A 310 2.06 7.73 21.54
CA SER A 310 3.20 8.53 21.10
C SER A 310 3.86 7.97 19.83
N GLN A 311 4.55 8.84 19.08
CA GLN A 311 5.32 8.43 17.89
C GLN A 311 6.45 7.46 18.23
N LYS A 312 7.04 7.57 19.43
CA LYS A 312 8.06 6.63 19.93
C LYS A 312 7.47 5.21 20.00
N THR A 313 6.31 5.06 20.63
CA THR A 313 5.59 3.78 20.73
C THR A 313 5.19 3.25 19.35
N ILE A 314 4.72 4.11 18.45
CA ILE A 314 4.41 3.72 17.07
C ILE A 314 5.64 3.16 16.34
N LYS A 315 6.81 3.81 16.46
CA LYS A 315 8.05 3.32 15.83
C LYS A 315 8.49 1.98 16.39
N MET A 316 8.38 1.78 17.70
CA MET A 316 8.64 0.48 18.33
C MET A 316 7.68 -0.60 17.81
N ALA A 317 6.39 -0.29 17.70
CA ALA A 317 5.38 -1.17 17.13
C ALA A 317 5.68 -1.55 15.67
N GLN A 318 6.02 -0.57 14.83
CA GLN A 318 6.38 -0.79 13.43
C GLN A 318 7.63 -1.67 13.28
N GLU A 319 8.63 -1.48 14.14
CA GLU A 319 9.86 -2.28 14.16
C GLU A 319 9.58 -3.73 14.55
N MET A 320 8.78 -3.96 15.60
CA MET A 320 8.38 -5.31 16.01
C MET A 320 7.58 -6.03 14.92
N LEU A 321 6.64 -5.35 14.27
CA LEU A 321 5.83 -5.93 13.19
C LEU A 321 6.66 -6.29 11.96
N LEU A 322 7.67 -5.47 11.61
CA LEU A 322 8.62 -5.82 10.57
C LEU A 322 9.47 -7.03 10.98
N GLY A 323 9.94 -7.06 12.22
CA GLY A 323 10.72 -8.16 12.78
C GLY A 323 10.02 -9.52 12.71
N VAL A 324 8.69 -9.57 12.84
CA VAL A 324 7.93 -10.83 12.72
C VAL A 324 8.10 -11.47 11.34
N VAL A 325 8.17 -10.68 10.27
CA VAL A 325 8.31 -11.17 8.89
C VAL A 325 9.78 -11.35 8.51
N GLU A 326 10.68 -10.50 8.99
CA GLU A 326 12.11 -10.62 8.68
C GLU A 326 12.78 -11.74 9.49
N GLU A 327 12.49 -11.80 10.80
CA GLU A 327 13.22 -12.61 11.76
C GLU A 327 12.35 -13.56 12.62
N GLY A 328 11.03 -13.44 12.55
CA GLY A 328 10.10 -14.13 13.45
C GLY A 328 9.28 -15.26 12.83
N THR A 329 8.05 -15.37 13.30
CA THR A 329 7.10 -16.44 12.94
C THR A 329 6.55 -16.37 11.51
N ALA A 330 6.74 -15.28 10.78
CA ALA A 330 6.18 -15.08 9.43
C ALA A 330 7.24 -14.98 8.33
N LYS A 331 8.43 -15.58 8.52
CA LYS A 331 9.54 -15.57 7.54
C LYS A 331 9.15 -16.00 6.13
N ASN A 332 8.19 -16.91 6.01
CA ASN A 332 7.68 -17.39 4.72
C ASN A 332 6.94 -16.31 3.91
N LEU A 333 6.61 -15.17 4.50
CA LEU A 333 5.97 -14.04 3.83
C LEU A 333 6.97 -13.01 3.31
N LYS A 334 8.26 -13.16 3.59
CA LYS A 334 9.30 -12.24 3.13
C LYS A 334 9.30 -12.14 1.60
N ASN A 335 9.33 -10.92 1.08
CA ASN A 335 9.31 -10.63 -0.35
C ASN A 335 10.54 -9.78 -0.73
N PRO A 336 11.29 -10.12 -1.79
CA PRO A 336 12.48 -9.37 -2.20
C PRO A 336 12.18 -8.00 -2.81
N VAL A 337 10.95 -7.75 -3.26
CA VAL A 337 10.55 -6.54 -3.99
C VAL A 337 10.02 -5.46 -3.04
N TYR A 338 9.23 -5.85 -2.04
CA TYR A 338 8.66 -4.93 -1.05
C TYR A 338 8.60 -5.59 0.32
N LYS A 339 8.60 -4.79 1.38
CA LYS A 339 8.57 -5.29 2.76
C LYS A 339 7.14 -5.45 3.25
N ILE A 340 6.89 -6.48 4.05
CA ILE A 340 5.63 -6.69 4.77
C ILE A 340 5.93 -6.58 6.26
N ALA A 341 5.05 -5.92 7.01
CA ALA A 341 5.08 -5.88 8.46
C ALA A 341 3.74 -6.38 8.99
N GLY A 342 3.75 -7.27 9.98
CA GLY A 342 2.51 -7.89 10.45
C GLY A 342 2.70 -8.82 11.63
N LYS A 343 1.64 -9.49 12.02
CA LYS A 343 1.64 -10.44 13.13
C LYS A 343 0.78 -11.65 12.82
N THR A 344 1.32 -12.81 13.16
CA THR A 344 0.61 -14.09 13.19
C THR A 344 -0.26 -14.20 14.44
N GLY A 345 -1.45 -14.76 14.27
CA GLY A 345 -2.34 -15.15 15.36
C GLY A 345 -2.66 -16.64 15.28
N THR A 346 -2.69 -17.26 16.46
CA THR A 346 -3.28 -18.57 16.68
C THR A 346 -4.08 -18.47 17.96
N ALA A 347 -5.38 -18.70 17.90
CA ALA A 347 -6.26 -18.74 19.07
C ALA A 347 -6.88 -20.13 19.19
N GLN A 348 -7.08 -20.61 20.41
CA GLN A 348 -7.92 -21.77 20.64
C GLN A 348 -9.38 -21.31 20.60
N ILE A 349 -10.24 -22.06 19.93
CA ILE A 349 -11.67 -21.79 19.88
C ILE A 349 -12.30 -22.50 21.08
N ALA A 350 -12.91 -21.73 21.98
CA ALA A 350 -13.64 -22.28 23.11
C ALA A 350 -14.85 -23.08 22.62
N ASN A 351 -15.13 -24.23 23.23
CA ASN A 351 -16.39 -24.92 23.02
C ASN A 351 -17.47 -24.28 23.91
N ASP A 352 -18.58 -23.82 23.32
CA ASP A 352 -19.67 -23.13 24.02
C ASP A 352 -20.26 -23.88 25.22
N LYS A 353 -20.11 -25.21 25.28
CA LYS A 353 -20.67 -26.05 26.35
C LYS A 353 -19.63 -26.52 27.38
N TYR A 354 -18.34 -26.56 27.03
CA TYR A 354 -17.30 -27.21 27.85
C TYR A 354 -16.00 -26.40 27.99
N GLY A 355 -15.92 -25.18 27.46
CA GLY A 355 -14.69 -24.39 27.42
C GLY A 355 -13.59 -25.08 26.61
N TYR A 356 -12.32 -24.85 26.94
CA TYR A 356 -11.16 -25.43 26.22
C TYR A 356 -10.84 -26.89 26.59
N LYS A 357 -11.70 -27.58 27.36
CA LYS A 357 -11.35 -28.82 28.09
C LYS A 357 -11.93 -30.13 27.55
N TYR A 358 -12.36 -30.21 26.29
CA TYR A 358 -12.89 -31.47 25.75
C TYR A 358 -12.00 -32.14 24.69
N GLU A 359 -11.78 -33.45 24.85
CA GLU A 359 -10.91 -34.34 24.05
C GLU A 359 -11.40 -34.59 22.61
N SER A 360 -12.53 -34.02 22.18
CA SER A 360 -12.95 -34.06 20.77
C SER A 360 -12.45 -32.82 20.02
N LYS A 361 -11.18 -32.86 19.58
CA LYS A 361 -10.51 -31.91 18.67
C LYS A 361 -10.62 -30.42 19.08
N ILE A 362 -9.60 -29.93 19.79
CA ILE A 362 -9.37 -28.48 19.96
C ILE A 362 -9.39 -27.84 18.57
N SER A 363 -10.34 -26.92 18.35
CA SER A 363 -10.42 -26.16 17.12
C SER A 363 -9.60 -24.88 17.27
N HIS A 364 -8.97 -24.45 16.18
CA HIS A 364 -8.07 -23.31 16.19
C HIS A 364 -8.51 -22.25 15.19
N GLN A 365 -8.27 -20.99 15.54
CA GLN A 365 -8.36 -19.86 14.63
C GLN A 365 -6.94 -19.46 14.23
N ALA A 366 -6.67 -19.48 12.93
CA ALA A 366 -5.42 -19.04 12.34
C ALA A 366 -5.60 -17.65 11.73
N SER A 367 -4.75 -16.69 12.08
CA SER A 367 -4.86 -15.33 11.54
C SER A 367 -3.51 -14.72 11.17
N PHE A 368 -3.57 -13.77 10.26
CA PHE A 368 -2.47 -12.87 9.96
C PHE A 368 -3.01 -11.48 9.68
N VAL A 369 -2.46 -10.48 10.34
CA VAL A 369 -2.80 -9.07 10.12
C VAL A 369 -1.53 -8.27 9.94
N GLY A 370 -1.53 -7.34 9.00
CA GLY A 370 -0.35 -6.55 8.69
C GLY A 370 -0.60 -5.48 7.65
N TYR A 371 0.48 -4.85 7.20
CA TYR A 371 0.47 -3.79 6.21
C TYR A 371 1.67 -3.88 5.28
N PHE A 372 1.50 -3.27 4.11
CA PHE A 372 2.51 -3.26 3.05
C PHE A 372 2.36 -2.02 2.14
N PRO A 373 3.46 -1.58 1.50
CA PRO A 373 4.86 -1.86 1.88
C PRO A 373 5.18 -1.36 3.30
N ALA A 374 6.07 -2.03 4.03
CA ALA A 374 6.34 -1.70 5.44
C ALA A 374 7.03 -0.33 5.63
N ASP A 375 7.80 0.14 4.64
CA ASP A 375 8.52 1.41 4.66
C ASP A 375 7.62 2.62 4.35
N ASN A 376 6.59 2.43 3.53
CA ASN A 376 5.58 3.45 3.22
C ASN A 376 4.20 2.78 3.09
N PRO A 377 3.53 2.48 4.21
CA PRO A 377 2.32 1.69 4.20
C PRO A 377 1.21 2.31 3.35
N LYS A 378 0.67 1.52 2.42
CA LYS A 378 -0.48 1.91 1.56
C LYS A 378 -1.73 1.13 1.89
N TYR A 379 -1.56 -0.15 2.21
CA TYR A 379 -2.66 -1.02 2.56
C TYR A 379 -2.37 -1.80 3.84
N THR A 380 -3.44 -2.07 4.57
CA THR A 380 -3.49 -2.99 5.70
C THR A 380 -4.43 -4.13 5.34
N CYS A 381 -4.09 -5.35 5.70
CA CYS A 381 -4.90 -6.53 5.42
C CYS A 381 -4.99 -7.41 6.67
N ILE A 382 -6.16 -8.01 6.88
CA ILE A 382 -6.39 -9.06 7.86
C ILE A 382 -6.96 -10.28 7.16
N VAL A 383 -6.48 -11.45 7.58
CA VAL A 383 -6.97 -12.76 7.19
C VAL A 383 -7.22 -13.57 8.45
N VAL A 384 -8.38 -14.20 8.53
CA VAL A 384 -8.76 -15.09 9.63
C VAL A 384 -9.38 -16.36 9.05
N VAL A 385 -8.93 -17.52 9.51
CA VAL A 385 -9.40 -18.85 9.08
C VAL A 385 -9.73 -19.68 10.32
N ASN A 386 -10.96 -20.16 10.41
CA ASN A 386 -11.48 -20.85 11.58
C ASN A 386 -11.60 -22.35 11.31
N ALA A 387 -11.17 -23.14 12.29
CA ALA A 387 -11.24 -24.60 12.30
C ALA A 387 -10.60 -25.30 11.09
N PRO A 388 -9.32 -25.03 10.74
CA PRO A 388 -8.64 -25.79 9.70
C PRO A 388 -8.46 -27.26 10.13
N SER A 389 -8.95 -28.20 9.35
CA SER A 389 -9.15 -29.58 9.81
C SER A 389 -7.98 -30.54 9.53
N ARG A 390 -6.99 -30.12 8.74
CA ARG A 390 -5.80 -30.92 8.35
C ARG A 390 -4.62 -30.86 9.35
N ASN A 391 -4.88 -30.62 10.64
CA ASN A 391 -3.85 -30.47 11.70
C ASN A 391 -2.79 -29.38 11.46
N VAL A 392 -2.97 -28.50 10.46
CA VAL A 392 -2.16 -27.31 10.22
C VAL A 392 -3.00 -26.10 10.58
N TYR A 393 -2.65 -25.41 11.66
CA TYR A 393 -3.42 -24.30 12.22
C TYR A 393 -2.58 -23.05 12.51
N TYR A 394 -1.30 -23.05 12.11
CA TYR A 394 -0.43 -21.91 12.33
C TYR A 394 -0.79 -20.77 11.38
N GLY A 395 -0.96 -19.55 11.94
CA GLY A 395 -1.35 -18.36 11.18
C GLY A 395 -0.49 -18.09 9.94
N ASN A 396 0.82 -18.34 10.00
CA ASN A 396 1.72 -18.12 8.87
C ASN A 396 1.58 -19.16 7.73
N LEU A 397 1.06 -20.35 8.02
CA LEU A 397 0.88 -21.43 7.04
C LEU A 397 -0.52 -21.41 6.42
N VAL A 398 -1.53 -20.95 7.15
CA VAL A 398 -2.93 -20.91 6.69
C VAL A 398 -3.34 -19.51 6.22
N ALA A 399 -3.22 -18.50 7.10
CA ALA A 399 -3.65 -17.14 6.79
C ALA A 399 -2.57 -16.34 6.02
N GLY A 400 -1.29 -16.64 6.26
CA GLY A 400 -0.15 -15.98 5.62
C GLY A 400 -0.15 -16.06 4.09
N PRO A 401 -0.33 -17.24 3.45
CA PRO A 401 -0.37 -17.34 1.99
C PRO A 401 -1.46 -16.48 1.34
N ILE A 402 -2.65 -16.44 1.94
CA ILE A 402 -3.77 -15.59 1.49
C ILE A 402 -3.36 -14.12 1.51
N PHE A 403 -2.79 -13.65 2.63
CA PHE A 403 -2.31 -12.28 2.75
C PHE A 403 -1.27 -11.96 1.67
N LYS A 404 -0.30 -12.87 1.48
CA LYS A 404 0.80 -12.66 0.53
C LYS A 404 0.29 -12.57 -0.90
N GLU A 405 -0.65 -13.41 -1.29
CA GLU A 405 -1.23 -13.38 -2.63
C GLU A 405 -1.99 -12.07 -2.91
N VAL A 406 -2.81 -11.62 -1.95
CA VAL A 406 -3.48 -10.32 -2.04
C VAL A 406 -2.46 -9.19 -2.11
N ALA A 407 -1.45 -9.20 -1.25
CA ALA A 407 -0.42 -8.17 -1.22
C ALA A 407 0.40 -8.11 -2.52
N ASP A 408 0.81 -9.26 -3.04
CA ASP A 408 1.58 -9.37 -4.29
C ASP A 408 0.77 -8.85 -5.47
N LYS A 409 -0.52 -9.19 -5.54
CA LYS A 409 -1.40 -8.72 -6.62
C LYS A 409 -1.66 -7.22 -6.55
N VAL A 410 -1.95 -6.69 -5.36
CA VAL A 410 -2.15 -5.25 -5.15
C VAL A 410 -0.89 -4.49 -5.50
N TYR A 411 0.27 -4.98 -5.04
CA TYR A 411 1.55 -4.38 -5.36
C TYR A 411 1.82 -4.42 -6.87
N ALA A 412 1.62 -5.55 -7.54
CA ALA A 412 1.87 -5.68 -8.97
C ALA A 412 0.95 -4.83 -9.86
N SER A 413 -0.30 -4.59 -9.42
CA SER A 413 -1.31 -3.84 -10.19
C SER A 413 -1.34 -2.34 -9.92
N SER A 414 -0.72 -1.88 -8.83
CA SER A 414 -0.77 -0.47 -8.43
C SER A 414 0.53 0.28 -8.75
N ILE A 415 0.54 0.97 -9.90
CA ILE A 415 1.67 1.80 -10.35
C ILE A 415 2.08 2.82 -9.28
N SER A 416 1.12 3.37 -8.54
CA SER A 416 1.35 4.37 -7.49
C SER A 416 2.12 3.88 -6.26
N ILE A 417 2.24 2.55 -6.07
CA ILE A 417 3.00 1.97 -4.95
C ILE A 417 4.48 1.80 -5.34
N HIS A 418 4.78 1.68 -6.64
CA HIS A 418 6.14 1.46 -7.11
C HIS A 418 6.97 2.72 -6.89
N LYS A 419 8.21 2.55 -6.41
CA LYS A 419 9.19 3.64 -6.43
C LYS A 419 9.36 4.05 -7.88
N GLU A 420 9.26 5.34 -8.16
CA GLU A 420 9.62 5.87 -9.47
C GLU A 420 10.99 5.32 -9.83
N LEU A 421 11.12 4.74 -11.03
CA LEU A 421 12.43 4.37 -11.55
C LEU A 421 13.29 5.62 -11.43
N ALA A 422 14.37 5.53 -10.66
CA ALA A 422 15.33 6.63 -10.54
C ALA A 422 15.57 7.12 -11.96
N LYS A 423 15.26 8.40 -12.23
CA LYS A 423 15.63 9.02 -13.49
C LYS A 423 17.09 8.66 -13.66
N ARG A 424 17.39 7.78 -14.62
CA ARG A 424 18.77 7.62 -15.05
C ARG A 424 19.12 9.02 -15.51
N GLU A 425 19.90 9.73 -14.71
CA GLU A 425 20.62 10.90 -15.20
C GLU A 425 21.23 10.40 -16.50
N SER A 426 20.90 11.06 -17.60
CA SER A 426 21.38 10.64 -18.89
C SER A 426 22.90 10.64 -18.78
N GLN A 427 23.51 9.46 -18.64
CA GLN A 427 24.96 9.29 -18.73
C GLN A 427 25.47 9.58 -20.14
N ALA A 428 24.60 10.04 -21.05
CA ALA A 428 25.00 10.96 -22.09
C ALA A 428 25.52 12.27 -21.46
N HIS A 429 26.73 12.22 -20.90
CA HIS A 429 27.67 13.31 -21.13
C HIS A 429 27.87 13.36 -22.65
N SER A 430 26.92 13.97 -23.38
CA SER A 430 27.15 14.28 -24.78
C SER A 430 28.28 15.29 -24.77
N LYS A 431 29.51 14.83 -25.03
CA LYS A 431 30.63 15.73 -25.32
C LYS A 431 30.10 16.75 -26.31
N LEU A 432 30.33 18.03 -26.04
CA LEU A 432 29.90 19.10 -26.94
C LEU A 432 30.35 18.75 -28.37
N PRO A 433 29.46 18.91 -29.38
CA PRO A 433 29.80 18.55 -30.74
C PRO A 433 31.01 19.37 -31.19
N TYR A 434 32.05 18.66 -31.65
CA TYR A 434 33.22 19.31 -32.23
C TYR A 434 32.80 20.06 -33.50
N ALA A 435 33.11 21.34 -33.58
CA ALA A 435 32.89 22.14 -34.79
C ALA A 435 34.21 22.59 -35.42
N LYS A 436 34.15 22.80 -36.72
CA LYS A 436 35.24 23.30 -37.55
C LYS A 436 35.33 24.82 -37.46
N ASP A 437 36.49 25.38 -37.78
CA ASP A 437 36.65 26.82 -37.95
C ASP A 437 35.79 27.28 -39.15
N GLY A 438 35.17 28.47 -39.04
CA GLY A 438 34.15 28.89 -40.00
C GLY A 438 33.64 30.31 -39.79
N ASN A 439 32.50 30.65 -40.39
CA ASN A 439 31.89 31.96 -40.26
C ASN A 439 31.21 32.15 -38.89
N TYR A 440 31.40 33.31 -38.27
CA TYR A 440 30.83 33.60 -36.95
C TYR A 440 29.31 33.47 -36.88
N ASN A 441 28.57 34.00 -37.86
CA ASN A 441 27.10 34.02 -37.80
C ASN A 441 26.50 32.62 -37.95
N ASP A 442 27.07 31.81 -38.84
CA ASP A 442 26.60 30.44 -39.06
C ASP A 442 26.83 29.58 -37.82
N LEU A 443 28.02 29.69 -37.22
CA LEU A 443 28.36 28.95 -36.00
C LEU A 443 27.52 29.40 -34.80
N THR A 444 27.36 30.71 -34.60
CA THR A 444 26.55 31.22 -33.48
C THR A 444 25.08 30.90 -33.62
N LYS A 445 24.54 30.85 -34.85
CA LYS A 445 23.17 30.39 -35.10
C LYS A 445 22.99 28.93 -34.70
N VAL A 446 23.87 28.05 -35.19
CA VAL A 446 23.82 26.61 -34.87
C VAL A 446 23.99 26.36 -33.38
N TYR A 447 24.93 27.04 -32.72
CA TYR A 447 25.10 26.91 -31.27
C TYR A 447 23.92 27.45 -30.47
N GLY A 448 23.28 28.54 -30.94
CA GLY A 448 22.05 29.07 -30.36
C GLY A 448 20.89 28.07 -30.45
N ASP A 449 20.67 27.49 -31.62
CA ASP A 449 19.62 26.49 -31.87
C ASP A 449 19.83 25.22 -31.03
N LEU A 450 21.08 24.85 -30.77
CA LEU A 450 21.47 23.71 -29.94
C LEU A 450 21.59 24.04 -28.44
N ALA A 451 21.29 25.28 -28.04
CA ALA A 451 21.45 25.77 -26.66
C ALA A 451 22.85 25.55 -26.06
N ILE A 452 23.90 25.61 -26.89
CA ILE A 452 25.29 25.43 -26.48
C ILE A 452 25.86 26.75 -25.97
N LYS A 453 26.47 26.73 -24.79
CA LYS A 453 27.12 27.91 -24.20
C LYS A 453 28.38 28.29 -24.98
N THR A 454 28.43 29.51 -25.50
CA THR A 454 29.58 30.04 -26.23
C THR A 454 30.22 31.23 -25.52
N LYS A 455 31.55 31.30 -25.52
CA LYS A 455 32.34 32.45 -25.07
C LYS A 455 33.09 33.05 -26.26
N THR A 456 32.82 34.30 -26.60
CA THR A 456 33.46 34.98 -27.74
C THR A 456 34.43 36.06 -27.26
N THR A 457 35.64 36.12 -27.82
CA THR A 457 36.62 37.18 -27.49
C THR A 457 36.28 38.54 -28.12
N LYS A 458 35.62 38.54 -29.28
CA LYS A 458 35.13 39.74 -29.97
C LYS A 458 33.96 39.37 -30.91
N LYS A 459 32.83 40.09 -30.84
CA LYS A 459 31.75 39.93 -31.82
C LYS A 459 32.16 40.58 -33.14
N VAL A 460 32.25 39.78 -34.20
CA VAL A 460 32.65 40.23 -35.55
C VAL A 460 31.83 39.47 -36.58
N ASN A 461 31.53 40.11 -37.71
CA ASN A 461 30.94 39.44 -38.86
C ASN A 461 32.05 38.95 -39.79
N ASP A 462 32.87 38.02 -39.29
CA ASP A 462 34.09 37.58 -39.98
C ASP A 462 34.44 36.13 -39.58
N TRP A 463 35.54 35.60 -40.12
CA TRP A 463 36.02 34.26 -39.87
C TRP A 463 36.54 34.07 -38.44
N VAL A 464 36.25 32.90 -37.86
CA VAL A 464 36.58 32.59 -36.47
C VAL A 464 37.18 31.20 -36.32
N LYS A 465 38.03 31.07 -35.29
CA LYS A 465 38.56 29.80 -34.80
C LYS A 465 37.76 29.32 -33.61
N VAL A 466 37.47 28.03 -33.56
CA VAL A 466 36.64 27.42 -32.52
C VAL A 466 37.47 26.46 -31.68
N ASN A 467 37.31 26.53 -30.36
CA ASN A 467 37.83 25.53 -29.43
C ASN A 467 36.69 24.95 -28.58
N THR A 468 36.50 23.64 -28.64
CA THR A 468 35.41 22.94 -27.93
C THR A 468 35.94 22.44 -26.59
N GLY A 469 35.51 23.06 -25.49
CA GLY A 469 35.80 22.62 -24.13
C GLY A 469 34.80 21.58 -23.63
N GLU A 470 34.90 21.22 -22.35
CA GLU A 470 33.98 20.22 -21.74
C GLU A 470 32.55 20.75 -21.62
N ASN A 471 32.38 22.04 -21.28
CA ASN A 471 31.07 22.64 -20.97
C ASN A 471 30.77 23.93 -21.76
N GLU A 472 31.74 24.47 -22.51
CA GLU A 472 31.53 25.66 -23.35
C GLU A 472 32.42 25.64 -24.59
N VAL A 473 31.97 26.33 -25.64
CA VAL A 473 32.73 26.55 -26.87
C VAL A 473 33.33 27.96 -26.84
N THR A 474 34.64 28.07 -27.00
CA THR A 474 35.32 29.37 -27.11
C THR A 474 35.55 29.74 -28.57
N ILE A 475 35.14 30.94 -28.96
CA ILE A 475 35.24 31.47 -30.32
C ILE A 475 36.25 32.62 -30.35
N TYR A 476 37.27 32.48 -31.19
CA TYR A 476 38.36 33.45 -31.37
C TYR A 476 38.25 34.12 -32.74
N TYR A 477 38.32 35.45 -32.77
CA TYR A 477 38.39 36.19 -34.03
C TYR A 477 39.66 35.85 -34.82
N LYS A 478 39.51 35.48 -36.09
CA LYS A 478 40.61 35.28 -37.03
C LYS A 478 40.64 36.44 -38.03
N LYS A 479 41.56 37.39 -37.83
CA LYS A 479 41.73 38.51 -38.76
C LYS A 479 42.31 38.00 -40.08
N ILE A 480 41.62 38.27 -41.18
CA ILE A 480 42.10 37.94 -42.52
C ILE A 480 42.59 39.20 -43.22
N ALA A 481 43.85 39.18 -43.67
CA ALA A 481 44.43 40.27 -44.43
C ALA A 481 44.22 40.03 -45.94
N PRO A 482 43.63 40.97 -46.71
CA PRO A 482 43.24 40.72 -48.10
C PRO A 482 44.37 40.39 -49.08
N ILE A 483 45.60 40.77 -48.74
CA ILE A 483 46.77 40.66 -49.63
C ILE A 483 47.67 39.47 -49.29
N TYR A 484 47.37 38.74 -48.22
CA TYR A 484 48.17 37.63 -47.73
C TYR A 484 47.35 36.34 -47.67
N VAL A 485 47.99 35.21 -47.98
CA VAL A 485 47.38 33.89 -47.92
C VAL A 485 46.91 33.63 -46.48
N PRO A 486 45.62 33.38 -46.26
CA PRO A 486 45.10 33.09 -44.93
C PRO A 486 45.53 31.71 -44.48
N ASP A 487 45.66 31.54 -43.17
CA ASP A 487 45.67 30.21 -42.58
C ASP A 487 44.26 29.64 -42.66
N VAL A 488 44.08 28.54 -43.38
CA VAL A 488 42.81 27.83 -43.50
C VAL A 488 42.80 26.50 -42.74
N THR A 489 43.87 26.21 -41.98
CA THR A 489 43.95 25.00 -41.16
C THR A 489 42.81 24.96 -40.13
N GLY A 490 42.13 23.82 -40.03
CA GLY A 490 40.96 23.62 -39.16
C GLY A 490 39.62 24.05 -39.76
N MET A 491 39.61 24.70 -40.94
CA MET A 491 38.38 25.11 -41.62
C MET A 491 37.73 23.94 -42.37
N SER A 492 36.42 24.07 -42.62
CA SER A 492 35.71 23.21 -43.57
C SER A 492 36.20 23.48 -45.00
N ILE A 493 36.18 22.45 -45.86
CA ILE A 493 36.60 22.65 -47.27
C ILE A 493 35.75 23.71 -47.97
N LYS A 494 34.45 23.79 -47.66
CA LYS A 494 33.54 24.79 -48.22
C LYS A 494 34.01 26.21 -47.90
N ASP A 495 34.34 26.45 -46.64
CA ASP A 495 34.77 27.77 -46.17
C ASP A 495 36.18 28.12 -46.64
N ALA A 496 37.10 27.15 -46.62
CA ALA A 496 38.47 27.32 -47.09
C ALA A 496 38.52 27.66 -48.59
N VAL A 497 37.74 26.95 -49.42
CA VAL A 497 37.63 27.22 -50.86
C VAL A 497 37.05 28.61 -51.08
N TYR A 498 35.91 28.91 -50.46
CA TYR A 498 35.26 30.21 -50.60
C TYR A 498 36.21 31.37 -50.25
N LEU A 499 36.98 31.22 -49.16
CA LEU A 499 37.91 32.24 -48.70
C LEU A 499 39.09 32.43 -49.65
N LEU A 500 39.76 31.36 -50.05
CA LEU A 500 40.95 31.40 -50.90
C LEU A 500 40.63 31.82 -52.34
N GLU A 501 39.52 31.34 -52.90
CA GLU A 501 39.13 31.68 -54.27
C GLU A 501 38.65 33.12 -54.40
N ASN A 502 37.93 33.65 -53.41
CA ASN A 502 37.56 35.07 -53.38
C ASN A 502 38.77 36.01 -53.30
N GLN A 503 39.90 35.54 -52.78
CA GLN A 503 41.15 36.29 -52.78
C GLN A 503 41.97 36.10 -54.08
N GLY A 504 41.50 35.25 -54.99
CA GLY A 504 42.06 35.07 -56.33
C GLY A 504 43.02 33.88 -56.47
N LEU A 505 43.08 32.95 -55.52
CA LEU A 505 43.81 31.69 -55.67
C LEU A 505 42.96 30.63 -56.37
N SER A 506 43.58 29.64 -57.01
CA SER A 506 42.90 28.46 -57.56
C SER A 506 43.12 27.26 -56.62
N VAL A 507 42.05 26.78 -55.99
CA VAL A 507 42.16 25.74 -54.97
C VAL A 507 42.08 24.34 -55.60
N ARG A 508 43.02 23.48 -55.23
CA ARG A 508 42.95 22.03 -55.42
C ARG A 508 43.00 21.38 -54.05
N PHE A 509 42.31 20.26 -53.86
CA PHE A 509 42.34 19.57 -52.59
C PHE A 509 42.27 18.06 -52.76
N VAL A 510 42.80 17.34 -51.78
CA VAL A 510 42.76 15.87 -51.69
C VAL A 510 42.28 15.47 -50.31
N GLY A 511 41.37 14.49 -50.27
CA GLY A 511 40.72 14.01 -49.04
C GLY A 511 39.32 14.59 -48.83
N GLU A 512 38.79 14.37 -47.64
CA GLU A 512 37.49 14.88 -47.16
C GLU A 512 37.66 15.46 -45.75
N GLY A 513 36.70 16.25 -45.24
CA GLY A 513 36.75 16.68 -43.83
C GLY A 513 37.29 18.09 -43.58
N THR A 514 38.35 18.22 -42.77
CA THR A 514 38.95 19.51 -42.34
C THR A 514 40.32 19.71 -42.95
N VAL A 515 40.69 20.96 -43.26
CA VAL A 515 42.04 21.27 -43.76
C VAL A 515 43.08 21.00 -42.68
N LYS A 516 44.00 20.08 -42.97
CA LYS A 516 45.18 19.80 -42.14
C LYS A 516 46.39 20.58 -42.59
N GLN A 517 46.55 20.75 -43.90
CA GLN A 517 47.71 21.40 -44.47
C GLN A 517 47.34 22.16 -45.74
N GLN A 518 48.08 23.23 -46.00
CA GLN A 518 48.00 24.04 -47.21
C GLN A 518 49.40 24.18 -47.82
N SER A 519 49.51 24.13 -49.15
CA SER A 519 50.80 24.11 -49.83
C SER A 519 51.53 25.46 -49.89
N ILE A 520 50.82 26.56 -49.61
CA ILE A 520 51.38 27.92 -49.54
C ILE A 520 51.26 28.40 -48.11
N ASN A 521 52.35 28.91 -47.52
CA ASN A 521 52.33 29.24 -46.10
C ASN A 521 51.41 30.45 -45.83
N PRO A 522 50.70 30.44 -44.69
CA PRO A 522 49.96 31.60 -44.24
C PRO A 522 50.87 32.84 -44.13
N GLY A 523 50.38 34.00 -44.57
CA GLY A 523 51.13 35.26 -44.53
C GLY A 523 51.96 35.54 -45.79
N GLU A 524 52.07 34.62 -46.74
CA GLU A 524 52.69 34.89 -48.05
C GLU A 524 51.81 35.81 -48.90
N LYS A 525 52.40 36.64 -49.77
CA LYS A 525 51.64 37.58 -50.61
C LYS A 525 50.89 36.84 -51.71
N ILE A 526 49.61 37.14 -51.88
CA ILE A 526 48.76 36.45 -52.86
C ILE A 526 49.14 36.84 -54.30
N VAL A 527 49.37 35.83 -55.14
CA VAL A 527 49.51 35.96 -56.59
C VAL A 527 48.23 35.42 -57.25
N LYS A 528 47.49 36.28 -57.94
CA LYS A 528 46.21 35.89 -58.57
C LYS A 528 46.43 34.77 -59.59
N GLY A 529 45.61 33.72 -59.51
CA GLY A 529 45.69 32.52 -60.34
C GLY A 529 46.69 31.47 -59.86
N ALA A 530 47.45 31.72 -58.79
CA ALA A 530 48.34 30.72 -58.22
C ALA A 530 47.53 29.53 -57.66
N LYS A 531 48.05 28.32 -57.87
CA LYS A 531 47.41 27.08 -57.40
C LYS A 531 47.83 26.80 -55.96
N ILE A 532 46.86 26.58 -55.08
CA ILE A 532 47.08 26.13 -53.70
C ILE A 532 46.49 24.73 -53.53
N LEU A 533 47.28 23.80 -53.02
CA LEU A 533 46.85 22.44 -52.70
C LEU A 533 46.51 22.35 -51.21
N LEU A 534 45.33 21.84 -50.88
CA LEU A 534 44.88 21.57 -49.51
C LEU A 534 44.82 20.07 -49.27
N GLU A 535 45.38 19.62 -48.15
CA GLU A 535 45.24 18.24 -47.68
C GLU A 535 44.22 18.20 -46.54
N LEU A 536 43.22 17.34 -46.69
CA LEU A 536 42.11 17.20 -45.76
C LEU A 536 42.23 15.88 -44.97
N SER A 537 41.69 15.85 -43.75
CA SER A 537 41.66 14.64 -42.88
C SER A 537 40.32 13.94 -42.78
#